data_AF-A0A165DD19-F1
#
_entry.id   AF-A0A165DD19-F1
#
_cell.length_a   1.000
_cell.length_b   1.000
_cell.length_c   1.000
_cell.angle_alpha   90.00
_cell.angle_beta   90.00
_cell.angle_gamma   90.00
#
_symmetry.space_group_name_H-M   'P 1'
#
loop_
_entity.id
_entity.type
_entity.pdbx_description
1 polymer ?
#
loop_
_entity_poly.entity_id
_entity_poly.type
_entity_poly.pdbx_seq_one_letter_code
_entity_poly.pdbx_strand_id
1 'polypeptide(L)'
;MMCMKGHSGLYSCRFCKIRGVHIPGARGNALYTPLDRSTHPDAGNPLRYDPYALPLRTHEEMLQQALQVETATKTRAQTLSRDSGINETPILACLPSVRLDMSFPVEFMHLVWLNLIPNLVLLYSGKYKDLPQGSGLYEFAAAVWEQIGKTTAASGSTMPSAFGARVPNLAKDKTYMIAETWCIWALYIAPVVLRGRFVQEKYYNHFMELVRLLRICVQVEITDADVQEIREGFCKWVQKFEKYVLLLLLLLPYKNQPKRKPEFVRKEYFGQLQYIYILPLPALPKYKQREPQTLLLACVTDCAGLSQPNSVGVRYHSGKMGTSQVIDLASVECVIGRVEDRGQVAIIDRSNEFSRVIIPEDDE
;
A
#
# COMPACT_ATOMS: atom_id res chain seq x y z
N MET A 1 18.47 10.84 -16.34
CA MET A 1 19.53 10.37 -15.42
C MET A 1 20.11 9.02 -15.86
N MET A 2 19.32 7.97 -16.09
CA MET A 2 19.82 6.65 -16.56
C MET A 2 19.63 6.40 -18.07
N CYS A 3 19.20 7.42 -18.83
CA CYS A 3 19.00 7.36 -20.27
C CYS A 3 18.19 6.15 -20.78
N MET A 4 17.18 5.74 -20.01
CA MET A 4 16.23 4.69 -20.43
C MET A 4 15.23 5.24 -21.46
N LYS A 5 14.83 4.41 -22.42
CA LYS A 5 13.82 4.74 -23.45
C LYS A 5 12.40 4.88 -22.86
N GLY A 6 12.12 4.20 -21.76
CA GLY A 6 10.81 4.20 -21.11
C GLY A 6 9.79 3.31 -21.83
N HIS A 7 8.53 3.75 -21.90
CA HIS A 7 7.38 2.93 -22.31
C HIS A 7 7.38 2.47 -23.78
N SER A 8 8.24 3.04 -24.63
CA SER A 8 8.38 2.65 -26.05
C SER A 8 9.51 1.63 -26.29
N GLY A 9 10.22 1.22 -25.23
CA GLY A 9 11.21 0.15 -25.29
C GLY A 9 10.59 -1.23 -25.19
N LEU A 10 11.09 -2.17 -25.98
CA LEU A 10 10.68 -3.57 -25.93
C LEU A 10 11.01 -4.21 -24.57
N TYR A 11 12.11 -3.79 -23.95
CA TYR A 11 12.45 -4.11 -22.55
C TYR A 11 12.50 -2.80 -21.78
N SER A 12 11.34 -2.28 -21.39
CA SER A 12 11.23 -0.94 -20.78
C SER A 12 11.66 -0.90 -19.31
N CYS A 13 11.66 -2.05 -18.62
CA CYS A 13 12.02 -2.11 -17.20
C CYS A 13 13.52 -1.87 -17.01
N ARG A 14 13.85 -1.08 -15.99
CA ARG A 14 15.23 -0.84 -15.56
C ARG A 14 15.88 -2.07 -14.95
N PHE A 15 15.12 -2.89 -14.22
CA PHE A 15 15.70 -3.98 -13.43
C PHE A 15 15.73 -5.30 -14.18
N CYS A 16 14.70 -5.60 -14.96
CA CYS A 16 14.54 -6.89 -15.60
C CYS A 16 14.35 -6.77 -17.11
N LYS A 17 14.62 -7.87 -17.79
CA LYS A 17 14.48 -8.07 -19.23
C LYS A 17 13.18 -8.82 -19.54
N ILE A 18 12.07 -8.43 -18.89
CA ILE A 18 10.74 -8.87 -19.31
C ILE A 18 10.40 -8.14 -20.61
N ARG A 19 10.17 -8.93 -21.67
CA ARG A 19 9.77 -8.40 -22.98
C ARG A 19 8.33 -7.90 -22.94
N GLY A 20 8.16 -6.62 -23.27
CA GLY A 20 6.85 -6.01 -23.50
C GLY A 20 6.18 -6.59 -24.75
N VAL A 21 4.86 -6.71 -24.68
CA VAL A 21 4.01 -7.17 -25.79
C VAL A 21 2.93 -6.12 -26.08
N HIS A 22 2.48 -6.06 -27.33
CA HIS A 22 1.41 -5.16 -27.75
C HIS A 22 0.06 -5.72 -27.30
N ILE A 23 -0.86 -4.85 -26.92
CA ILE A 23 -2.25 -5.26 -26.67
C ILE A 23 -2.86 -5.71 -28.01
N PRO A 24 -3.38 -6.95 -28.10
CA PRO A 24 -3.97 -7.45 -29.35
C PRO A 24 -5.10 -6.53 -29.84
N GLY A 25 -5.03 -6.10 -31.10
CA GLY A 25 -6.05 -5.24 -31.71
C GLY A 25 -6.05 -3.77 -31.24
N ALA A 26 -5.14 -3.36 -30.36
CA ALA A 26 -5.02 -1.96 -29.97
C ALA A 26 -4.34 -1.13 -31.08
N ARG A 27 -4.85 0.08 -31.32
CA ARG A 27 -4.26 1.03 -32.29
C ARG A 27 -3.02 1.76 -31.76
N GLY A 28 -2.68 1.58 -30.48
CA GLY A 28 -1.58 2.28 -29.81
C GLY A 28 -0.30 1.47 -29.70
N ASN A 29 0.83 2.17 -29.64
CA ASN A 29 2.17 1.56 -29.47
C ASN A 29 2.51 1.22 -28.01
N ALA A 30 1.52 1.19 -27.12
CA ALA A 30 1.73 0.90 -25.71
C ALA A 30 2.05 -0.59 -25.53
N LEU A 31 3.20 -0.85 -24.92
CA LEU A 31 3.63 -2.20 -24.52
C LEU A 31 3.24 -2.46 -23.07
N TYR A 32 2.82 -3.68 -22.78
CA TYR A 32 2.65 -4.16 -21.41
C TYR A 32 3.50 -5.39 -21.15
N THR A 33 3.85 -5.66 -19.89
CA THR A 33 4.85 -6.66 -19.50
C THR A 33 4.25 -7.72 -18.58
N PRO A 34 3.45 -8.66 -19.10
CA PRO A 34 2.86 -9.74 -18.29
C PRO A 34 3.91 -10.80 -17.96
N LEU A 35 3.75 -11.50 -16.82
CA LEU A 35 4.60 -12.64 -16.48
C LEU A 35 4.16 -13.87 -17.28
N ASP A 36 2.85 -14.11 -17.41
CA ASP A 36 2.29 -15.17 -18.24
C ASP A 36 1.84 -14.63 -19.61
N ARG A 37 2.43 -15.17 -20.68
CA ARG A 37 2.13 -14.84 -22.07
C ARG A 37 1.55 -16.00 -22.85
N SER A 38 1.25 -17.13 -22.19
CA SER A 38 0.78 -18.36 -22.85
C SER A 38 -0.47 -18.17 -23.71
N THR A 39 -1.32 -17.21 -23.36
CA THR A 39 -2.57 -16.89 -24.08
C THR A 39 -2.42 -15.73 -25.07
N HIS A 40 -1.24 -15.12 -25.17
CA HIS A 40 -1.02 -13.95 -26.03
C HIS A 40 -0.70 -14.38 -27.47
N PRO A 41 -1.31 -13.78 -28.51
CA PRO A 41 -1.05 -14.15 -29.90
C PRO A 41 0.43 -13.95 -30.29
N ASP A 42 1.08 -12.90 -29.75
CA ASP A 42 2.50 -12.60 -29.97
C ASP A 42 3.38 -12.93 -28.76
N ALA A 43 3.09 -14.05 -28.07
CA ALA A 43 3.74 -14.42 -26.81
C ALA A 43 5.28 -14.33 -26.86
N GLY A 44 5.88 -14.83 -27.93
CA GLY A 44 7.33 -15.00 -28.04
C GLY A 44 7.90 -15.88 -26.91
N ASN A 45 9.23 -15.95 -26.81
CA ASN A 45 9.90 -16.71 -25.76
C ASN A 45 10.50 -15.78 -24.68
N PRO A 46 10.56 -16.19 -23.40
CA PRO A 46 9.87 -17.35 -22.82
C PRO A 46 8.36 -17.12 -22.65
N LEU A 47 7.53 -18.16 -22.75
CA LEU A 47 6.07 -18.01 -22.57
C LEU A 47 5.68 -17.54 -21.17
N ARG A 48 6.50 -17.83 -20.16
CA ARG A 48 6.26 -17.44 -18.78
C ARG A 48 7.56 -17.01 -18.10
N TYR A 49 7.50 -15.94 -17.32
CA TYR A 49 8.57 -15.50 -16.44
C TYR A 49 8.31 -15.98 -15.01
N ASP A 50 9.33 -16.53 -14.36
CA ASP A 50 9.28 -16.83 -12.94
C ASP A 50 9.50 -15.55 -12.13
N PRO A 51 8.52 -15.07 -11.34
CA PRO A 51 8.71 -13.87 -10.52
C PRO A 51 9.84 -14.01 -9.49
N TYR A 52 10.21 -15.23 -9.09
CA TYR A 52 11.33 -15.46 -8.17
C TYR A 52 12.69 -15.47 -8.87
N ALA A 53 12.71 -15.60 -10.20
CA ALA A 53 13.92 -15.72 -11.00
C ALA A 53 13.80 -14.89 -12.30
N LEU A 54 13.47 -13.62 -12.15
CA LEU A 54 13.37 -12.70 -13.29
C LEU A 54 14.73 -12.53 -13.98
N PRO A 55 14.77 -12.37 -15.31
CA PRO A 55 16.02 -12.10 -16.02
C PRO A 55 16.47 -10.66 -15.71
N LEU A 56 17.27 -10.48 -14.66
CA LEU A 56 17.75 -9.17 -14.25
C LEU A 56 18.79 -8.61 -15.24
N ARG A 57 18.86 -7.28 -15.32
CA ARG A 57 19.95 -6.57 -16.01
C ARG A 57 21.14 -6.47 -15.09
N THR A 58 22.33 -6.45 -15.66
CA THR A 58 23.55 -6.08 -14.94
C THR A 58 24.04 -4.70 -15.39
N HIS A 59 24.83 -4.05 -14.54
CA HIS A 59 25.49 -2.79 -14.87
C HIS A 59 26.28 -2.88 -16.19
N GLU A 60 27.05 -3.95 -16.36
CA GLU A 60 27.94 -4.17 -17.49
C GLU A 60 27.15 -4.37 -18.80
N GLU A 61 26.05 -5.15 -18.74
CA GLU A 61 25.13 -5.30 -19.87
C GLU A 61 24.52 -3.96 -20.30
N MET A 62 24.12 -3.13 -19.33
CA MET A 62 23.52 -1.83 -19.61
C MET A 62 24.51 -0.88 -20.30
N LEU A 63 25.77 -0.85 -19.85
CA LEU A 63 26.81 -0.04 -20.48
C LEU A 63 27.15 -0.53 -21.89
N GLN A 64 27.24 -1.85 -22.08
CA GLN A 64 27.49 -2.42 -23.40
C GLN A 64 26.37 -2.05 -24.39
N GLN A 65 25.11 -2.16 -23.97
CA GLN A 65 23.96 -1.77 -24.80
C GLN A 65 23.95 -0.27 -25.10
N ALA A 66 24.28 0.57 -24.12
CA ALA A 66 24.40 2.01 -24.32
C ALA A 66 25.46 2.36 -25.38
N LEU A 67 26.66 1.78 -25.27
CA LEU A 67 27.75 1.99 -26.22
C LEU A 67 27.39 1.51 -27.64
N GLN A 68 26.67 0.39 -27.74
CA GLN A 68 26.16 -0.10 -29.03
C GLN A 68 25.18 0.88 -29.68
N VAL A 69 24.38 1.60 -28.90
CA VAL A 69 23.47 2.61 -29.43
C VAL A 69 24.23 3.85 -29.89
N GLU A 70 25.22 4.32 -29.13
CA GLU A 70 26.02 5.51 -29.45
C GLU A 70 26.91 5.34 -30.68
N THR A 71 27.49 4.15 -30.85
CA THR A 71 28.40 3.84 -31.96
C THR A 71 27.67 3.44 -33.25
N ALA A 72 26.35 3.23 -33.19
CA ALA A 72 25.56 2.81 -34.34
C ALA A 72 25.13 3.99 -35.23
N THR A 73 24.90 3.70 -36.51
CA THR A 73 24.25 4.66 -37.42
C THR A 73 22.84 5.01 -36.95
N LYS A 74 22.34 6.20 -37.27
CA LYS A 74 21.07 6.74 -36.76
C LYS A 74 19.90 5.73 -36.79
N THR A 75 19.69 5.04 -37.90
CA THR A 75 18.60 4.04 -38.04
C THR A 75 18.83 2.82 -37.16
N ARG A 76 20.08 2.35 -37.06
CA ARG A 76 20.44 1.19 -36.22
C ARG A 76 20.38 1.54 -34.74
N ALA A 77 20.83 2.74 -34.35
CA ALA A 77 20.74 3.26 -32.99
C ALA A 77 19.28 3.31 -32.51
N GLN A 78 18.34 3.78 -33.33
CA GLN A 78 16.90 3.79 -33.00
C GLN A 78 16.37 2.37 -32.73
N THR A 79 16.78 1.40 -33.54
CA THR A 79 16.39 -0.01 -33.40
C THR A 79 16.99 -0.61 -32.12
N LEU A 80 18.29 -0.44 -31.90
CA LEU A 80 18.97 -0.91 -30.69
C LEU A 80 18.40 -0.27 -29.42
N SER A 81 18.08 1.02 -29.47
CA SER A 81 17.45 1.71 -28.34
C SER A 81 16.07 1.14 -28.05
N ARG A 82 15.25 0.91 -29.10
CA ARG A 82 13.94 0.27 -28.95
C ARG A 82 14.08 -1.14 -28.37
N ASP A 83 14.99 -1.93 -28.91
CA ASP A 83 15.12 -3.35 -28.57
C ASP A 83 15.86 -3.60 -27.25
N SER A 84 16.67 -2.65 -26.76
CA SER A 84 17.33 -2.74 -25.44
C SER A 84 16.60 -1.96 -24.35
N GLY A 85 15.82 -0.95 -24.73
CA GLY A 85 15.23 0.02 -23.79
C GLY A 85 16.22 1.09 -23.29
N ILE A 86 17.42 1.21 -23.87
CA ILE A 86 18.48 2.15 -23.46
C ILE A 86 18.77 3.12 -24.62
N ASN A 87 18.87 4.43 -24.34
CA ASN A 87 19.08 5.43 -25.38
C ASN A 87 20.55 5.77 -25.62
N GLU A 88 21.37 5.80 -24.57
CA GLU A 88 22.75 6.28 -24.61
C GLU A 88 23.43 5.99 -23.25
N THR A 89 24.72 6.27 -23.16
CA THR A 89 25.52 6.10 -21.95
C THR A 89 25.18 7.22 -20.96
N PRO A 90 24.68 6.87 -19.76
CA PRO A 90 24.39 7.88 -18.75
C PRO A 90 25.68 8.59 -18.30
N ILE A 91 25.66 9.91 -18.15
CA ILE A 91 26.82 10.67 -17.63
C ILE A 91 27.31 10.15 -16.26
N LEU A 92 26.39 9.61 -15.44
CA LEU A 92 26.72 9.04 -14.14
C LEU A 92 27.49 7.73 -14.21
N ALA A 93 27.54 7.07 -15.39
CA ALA A 93 28.38 5.89 -15.60
C ALA A 93 29.88 6.19 -15.48
N CYS A 94 30.29 7.47 -15.58
CA CYS A 94 31.67 7.88 -15.34
C CYS A 94 32.09 7.74 -13.86
N LEU A 95 31.14 7.61 -12.94
CA LEU A 95 31.41 7.49 -11.51
C LEU A 95 31.58 6.01 -11.14
N PRO A 96 32.75 5.57 -10.65
CA PRO A 96 32.99 4.16 -10.34
C PRO A 96 32.14 3.64 -9.17
N SER A 97 31.59 4.53 -8.35
CA SER A 97 30.67 4.20 -7.26
C SER A 97 29.21 4.04 -7.70
N VAL A 98 28.88 4.35 -8.96
CA VAL A 98 27.51 4.28 -9.48
C VAL A 98 27.32 3.02 -10.31
N ARG A 99 26.37 2.20 -9.88
CA ARG A 99 25.89 1.02 -10.58
C ARG A 99 24.49 1.28 -11.13
N LEU A 100 24.32 1.20 -12.45
CA LEU A 100 23.04 1.53 -13.11
C LEU A 100 21.88 0.59 -12.72
N ASP A 101 22.19 -0.63 -12.33
CA ASP A 101 21.27 -1.67 -11.86
C ASP A 101 20.86 -1.50 -10.38
N MET A 102 21.69 -0.84 -9.55
CA MET A 102 21.53 -0.84 -8.08
C MET A 102 21.49 0.54 -7.41
N SER A 103 22.19 1.55 -7.93
CA SER A 103 22.42 2.82 -7.23
C SER A 103 21.24 3.79 -7.26
N PHE A 104 20.21 3.51 -8.04
CA PHE A 104 19.04 4.36 -8.14
C PHE A 104 17.87 3.70 -7.43
N PRO A 105 17.06 4.41 -6.63
CA PRO A 105 15.89 3.82 -5.99
C PRO A 105 14.80 3.48 -7.02
N VAL A 106 13.88 2.60 -6.63
CA VAL A 106 12.60 2.44 -7.34
C VAL A 106 11.80 3.71 -7.16
N GLU A 107 11.23 4.24 -8.23
CA GLU A 107 10.28 5.35 -8.15
C GLU A 107 8.94 4.80 -7.63
N PHE A 108 8.87 4.61 -6.30
CA PHE A 108 7.75 3.95 -5.63
C PHE A 108 6.46 4.77 -5.72
N MET A 109 6.59 6.11 -5.67
CA MET A 109 5.47 7.04 -5.70
C MET A 109 4.65 6.89 -6.99
N HIS A 110 5.29 6.97 -8.16
CA HIS A 110 4.63 6.80 -9.43
C HIS A 110 4.24 5.34 -9.64
N LEU A 111 5.11 4.38 -9.32
CA LEU A 111 4.83 2.96 -9.55
C LEU A 111 3.58 2.50 -8.81
N VAL A 112 3.47 2.82 -7.51
CA VAL A 112 2.38 2.34 -6.68
C VAL A 112 1.22 3.32 -6.68
N TRP A 113 1.47 4.58 -6.31
CA TRP A 113 0.39 5.53 -6.00
C TRP A 113 -0.21 6.19 -7.22
N LEU A 114 0.55 6.37 -8.31
CA LEU A 114 0.02 6.97 -9.54
C LEU A 114 -0.24 5.96 -10.66
N ASN A 115 0.23 4.71 -10.53
CA ASN A 115 -0.01 3.66 -11.52
C ASN A 115 -0.78 2.47 -10.94
N LEU A 116 -0.20 1.69 -10.01
CA LEU A 116 -0.82 0.45 -9.52
C LEU A 116 -2.21 0.69 -8.92
N ILE A 117 -2.32 1.53 -7.88
CA ILE A 117 -3.58 1.76 -7.17
C ILE A 117 -4.64 2.39 -8.09
N PRO A 118 -4.35 3.44 -8.88
CA PRO A 118 -5.32 4.00 -9.81
C PRO A 118 -5.78 3.00 -10.87
N ASN A 119 -4.87 2.17 -11.39
CA ASN A 119 -5.21 1.13 -12.37
C ASN A 119 -6.12 0.05 -11.76
N LEU A 120 -5.86 -0.38 -10.52
CA LEU A 120 -6.75 -1.30 -9.80
C LEU A 120 -8.13 -0.68 -9.58
N VAL A 121 -8.21 0.62 -9.24
CA VAL A 121 -9.49 1.32 -9.11
C VAL A 121 -10.24 1.40 -10.45
N LEU A 122 -9.53 1.71 -11.54
CA LEU A 122 -10.13 1.68 -12.88
C LEU A 122 -10.65 0.28 -13.20
N LEU A 123 -9.91 -0.76 -12.84
CA LEU A 123 -10.30 -2.16 -13.02
C LEU A 123 -11.56 -2.50 -12.21
N TYR A 124 -11.60 -2.18 -10.92
CA TYR A 124 -12.76 -2.44 -10.07
C TYR A 124 -13.99 -1.60 -10.43
N SER A 125 -13.80 -0.47 -11.12
CA SER A 125 -14.91 0.38 -11.58
C SER A 125 -15.36 0.09 -13.02
N GLY A 126 -14.77 -0.90 -13.69
CA GLY A 126 -15.07 -1.24 -15.10
C GLY A 126 -14.66 -0.17 -16.11
N LYS A 127 -13.69 0.68 -15.76
CA LYS A 127 -13.23 1.82 -16.59
C LYS A 127 -11.80 1.67 -17.09
N TYR A 128 -11.20 0.49 -16.94
CA TYR A 128 -9.80 0.27 -17.33
C TYR A 128 -9.67 0.00 -18.83
N LYS A 129 -9.26 1.03 -19.59
CA LYS A 129 -8.89 0.93 -21.02
C LYS A 129 -9.94 0.22 -21.91
N ASP A 130 -11.22 0.38 -21.56
CA ASP A 130 -12.35 -0.28 -22.25
C ASP A 130 -12.21 -1.81 -22.36
N LEU A 131 -11.41 -2.42 -21.47
CA LEU A 131 -11.25 -3.86 -21.43
C LEU A 131 -12.50 -4.47 -20.78
N PRO A 132 -13.08 -5.52 -21.38
CA PRO A 132 -14.16 -6.23 -20.73
C PRO A 132 -13.64 -6.89 -19.45
N GLN A 133 -14.53 -7.06 -18.47
CA GLN A 133 -14.25 -7.76 -17.21
C GLN A 133 -13.64 -9.16 -17.39
N GLY A 134 -13.84 -9.75 -18.57
CA GLY A 134 -13.49 -11.13 -18.86
C GLY A 134 -14.37 -12.07 -18.02
N SER A 135 -13.76 -13.11 -17.47
CA SER A 135 -14.42 -14.09 -16.60
C SER A 135 -14.37 -13.74 -15.12
N GLY A 136 -13.72 -12.62 -14.75
CA GLY A 136 -13.64 -12.16 -13.36
C GLY A 136 -14.96 -11.55 -12.87
N LEU A 137 -15.16 -11.51 -11.55
CA LEU A 137 -16.29 -10.82 -10.90
C LEU A 137 -15.80 -9.79 -9.88
N TYR A 138 -14.80 -9.00 -10.29
CA TYR A 138 -14.12 -7.99 -9.47
C TYR A 138 -14.69 -6.57 -9.63
N GLU A 139 -15.63 -6.35 -10.54
CA GLU A 139 -16.20 -5.02 -10.78
C GLU A 139 -17.32 -4.71 -9.80
N PHE A 140 -17.35 -3.48 -9.31
CA PHE A 140 -18.44 -2.96 -8.51
C PHE A 140 -19.59 -2.49 -9.39
N ALA A 141 -20.82 -2.77 -8.95
CA ALA A 141 -21.98 -2.09 -9.50
C ALA A 141 -21.84 -0.56 -9.31
N ALA A 142 -22.34 0.23 -10.28
CA ALA A 142 -22.18 1.69 -10.29
C ALA A 142 -22.67 2.36 -8.99
N ALA A 143 -23.81 1.92 -8.45
CA ALA A 143 -24.35 2.42 -7.19
C ALA A 143 -23.43 2.12 -5.99
N VAL A 144 -22.79 0.96 -5.99
CA VAL A 144 -21.81 0.57 -4.96
C VAL A 144 -20.57 1.46 -5.05
N TRP A 145 -20.07 1.70 -6.26
CA TRP A 145 -18.94 2.61 -6.49
C TRP A 145 -19.24 4.05 -6.09
N GLU A 146 -20.44 4.56 -6.39
CA GLU A 146 -20.87 5.88 -5.94
C GLU A 146 -20.87 5.99 -4.41
N GLN A 147 -21.35 4.94 -3.72
CA GLN A 147 -21.34 4.90 -2.27
C GLN A 147 -19.92 4.83 -1.68
N ILE A 148 -19.01 4.07 -2.31
CA ILE A 148 -17.58 4.08 -1.97
C ILE A 148 -17.02 5.51 -2.02
N GLY A 149 -17.33 6.24 -3.08
CA GLY A 149 -16.91 7.62 -3.26
C GLY A 149 -17.45 8.58 -2.19
N LYS A 150 -18.75 8.48 -1.88
CA LYS A 150 -19.40 9.28 -0.82
C LYS A 150 -18.80 9.01 0.56
N THR A 151 -18.67 7.73 0.94
CA THR A 151 -18.08 7.34 2.23
C THR A 151 -16.63 7.78 2.34
N THR A 152 -15.85 7.68 1.26
CA THR A 152 -14.46 8.15 1.23
C THR A 152 -14.39 9.65 1.55
N ALA A 153 -15.16 10.48 0.85
CA ALA A 153 -15.14 11.93 1.09
C ALA A 153 -15.63 12.32 2.50
N ALA A 154 -16.59 11.56 3.05
CA ALA A 154 -17.10 11.77 4.40
C ALA A 154 -16.04 11.46 5.48
N SER A 155 -15.17 10.46 5.27
CA SER A 155 -14.10 10.13 6.23
C SER A 155 -13.12 11.29 6.50
N GLY A 156 -13.05 12.26 5.59
CA GLY A 156 -12.21 13.44 5.76
C GLY A 156 -12.55 14.32 6.97
N SER A 157 -13.77 14.25 7.52
CA SER A 157 -14.12 14.98 8.75
C SER A 157 -13.64 14.28 10.03
N THR A 158 -13.25 13.01 9.93
CA THR A 158 -12.90 12.15 11.07
C THR A 158 -11.47 11.64 11.04
N MET A 159 -10.76 11.83 9.92
CA MET A 159 -9.32 11.56 9.79
C MET A 159 -8.53 12.78 10.29
N PRO A 160 -7.63 12.62 11.29
CA PRO A 160 -6.77 13.71 11.75
C PRO A 160 -5.87 14.23 10.63
N SER A 161 -5.58 15.53 10.63
CA SER A 161 -4.67 16.15 9.65
C SER A 161 -3.29 15.52 9.61
N ALA A 162 -2.85 14.89 10.71
CA ALA A 162 -1.61 14.13 10.76
C ALA A 162 -1.54 13.05 9.67
N PHE A 163 -2.67 12.42 9.32
CA PHE A 163 -2.75 11.38 8.28
C PHE A 163 -2.58 11.92 6.86
N GLY A 164 -2.54 13.24 6.69
CA GLY A 164 -2.36 13.92 5.42
C GLY A 164 -3.66 14.54 4.89
N ALA A 165 -3.65 14.87 3.61
CA ALA A 165 -4.75 15.59 2.98
C ALA A 165 -6.07 14.80 2.98
N ARG A 166 -7.19 15.55 3.01
CA ARG A 166 -8.53 14.99 2.88
C ARG A 166 -8.70 14.32 1.51
N VAL A 167 -9.10 13.05 1.51
CA VAL A 167 -9.36 12.31 0.28
C VAL A 167 -10.72 12.75 -0.32
N PRO A 168 -10.75 13.18 -1.61
CA PRO A 168 -11.98 13.61 -2.27
C PRO A 168 -12.88 12.43 -2.65
N ASN A 169 -14.06 12.73 -3.18
CA ASN A 169 -14.96 11.71 -3.71
C ASN A 169 -14.40 11.13 -5.03
N LEU A 170 -13.60 10.07 -4.94
CA LEU A 170 -12.96 9.41 -6.09
C LEU A 170 -13.93 8.86 -7.16
N ALA A 171 -15.23 8.75 -6.85
CA ALA A 171 -16.24 8.35 -7.84
C ALA A 171 -16.69 9.52 -8.72
N LYS A 172 -16.56 10.76 -8.25
CA LYS A 172 -17.01 11.98 -8.95
C LYS A 172 -15.86 12.88 -9.40
N ASP A 173 -14.84 13.04 -8.56
CA ASP A 173 -13.73 13.95 -8.80
C ASP A 173 -12.39 13.26 -8.49
N LYS A 174 -11.52 13.21 -9.50
CA LYS A 174 -10.16 12.66 -9.38
C LYS A 174 -9.08 13.74 -9.51
N THR A 175 -9.47 15.01 -9.65
CA THR A 175 -8.55 16.14 -9.89
C THR A 175 -7.50 16.24 -8.80
N TYR A 176 -7.89 16.00 -7.55
CA TYR A 176 -7.00 16.05 -6.37
C TYR A 176 -6.52 14.68 -5.89
N MET A 177 -6.68 13.63 -6.70
CA MET A 177 -6.15 12.30 -6.41
C MET A 177 -4.67 12.22 -6.81
N ILE A 178 -3.82 12.94 -6.07
CA ILE A 178 -2.36 12.88 -6.18
C ILE A 178 -1.79 11.67 -5.43
N ALA A 179 -0.49 11.46 -5.51
CA ALA A 179 0.16 10.29 -4.92
C ALA A 179 -0.11 10.13 -3.42
N GLU A 180 -0.03 11.23 -2.66
CA GLU A 180 -0.36 11.23 -1.23
C GLU A 180 -1.81 10.78 -0.99
N THR A 181 -2.76 11.36 -1.72
CA THR A 181 -4.18 11.04 -1.60
C THR A 181 -4.48 9.57 -1.94
N TRP A 182 -3.81 9.01 -2.95
CA TRP A 182 -3.91 7.59 -3.29
C TRP A 182 -3.31 6.68 -2.22
N CYS A 183 -2.18 7.08 -1.64
CA CYS A 183 -1.55 6.37 -0.52
C CYS A 183 -2.50 6.30 0.68
N ILE A 184 -3.03 7.46 1.12
CA ILE A 184 -3.98 7.54 2.24
C ILE A 184 -5.22 6.69 1.96
N TRP A 185 -5.78 6.83 0.76
CA TRP A 185 -6.95 6.05 0.38
C TRP A 185 -6.67 4.55 0.42
N ALA A 186 -5.60 4.08 -0.22
CA ALA A 186 -5.28 2.66 -0.32
C ALA A 186 -4.95 2.03 1.03
N LEU A 187 -4.18 2.71 1.89
CA LEU A 187 -3.70 2.14 3.15
C LEU A 187 -4.71 2.21 4.30
N TYR A 188 -5.58 3.22 4.29
CA TYR A 188 -6.43 3.53 5.44
C TYR A 188 -7.93 3.48 5.12
N ILE A 189 -8.37 3.99 3.97
CA ILE A 189 -9.80 4.11 3.66
C ILE A 189 -10.33 2.88 2.92
N ALA A 190 -9.64 2.44 1.86
CA ALA A 190 -9.98 1.31 1.02
C ALA A 190 -10.20 0.00 1.81
N PRO A 191 -9.41 -0.35 2.84
CA PRO A 191 -9.67 -1.50 3.70
C PRO A 191 -11.07 -1.53 4.31
N VAL A 192 -11.61 -0.34 4.61
CA VAL A 192 -12.93 -0.18 5.21
C VAL A 192 -13.99 -0.16 4.11
N VAL A 193 -13.85 0.77 3.16
CA VAL A 193 -14.90 1.04 2.18
C VAL A 193 -15.04 -0.07 1.14
N LEU A 194 -14.05 -0.94 0.94
CA LEU A 194 -14.17 -2.07 0.01
C LEU A 194 -14.69 -3.36 0.67
N ARG A 195 -14.70 -3.43 2.02
CA ARG A 195 -15.06 -4.64 2.76
C ARG A 195 -16.50 -5.04 2.44
N GLY A 196 -16.69 -6.31 2.05
CA GLY A 196 -18.02 -6.87 1.77
C GLY A 196 -18.75 -6.26 0.56
N ARG A 197 -18.05 -5.50 -0.30
CA ARG A 197 -18.65 -4.88 -1.50
C ARG A 197 -18.33 -5.62 -2.80
N PHE A 198 -17.30 -6.48 -2.81
CA PHE A 198 -17.02 -7.35 -3.95
C PHE A 198 -18.01 -8.51 -3.98
N VAL A 199 -18.43 -8.93 -5.17
CA VAL A 199 -19.29 -10.11 -5.36
C VAL A 199 -18.63 -11.36 -4.79
N GLN A 200 -17.30 -11.49 -4.98
CA GLN A 200 -16.51 -12.56 -4.38
C GLN A 200 -15.46 -11.96 -3.43
N GLU A 201 -15.49 -12.42 -2.18
CA GLU A 201 -14.60 -11.92 -1.12
C GLU A 201 -13.11 -12.12 -1.42
N LYS A 202 -12.76 -13.07 -2.28
CA LYS A 202 -11.37 -13.32 -2.71
C LYS A 202 -10.68 -12.05 -3.28
N TYR A 203 -11.43 -11.17 -3.96
CA TYR A 203 -10.87 -9.94 -4.53
C TYR A 203 -10.55 -8.91 -3.44
N TYR A 204 -11.42 -8.82 -2.42
CA TYR A 204 -11.13 -8.02 -1.23
C TYR A 204 -9.88 -8.56 -0.51
N ASN A 205 -9.81 -9.87 -0.26
CA ASN A 205 -8.68 -10.48 0.44
C ASN A 205 -7.37 -10.27 -0.32
N HIS A 206 -7.39 -10.40 -1.66
CA HIS A 206 -6.21 -10.15 -2.49
C HIS A 206 -5.80 -8.67 -2.51
N PHE A 207 -6.75 -7.74 -2.47
CA PHE A 207 -6.43 -6.32 -2.25
C PHE A 207 -5.84 -6.09 -0.86
N MET A 208 -6.33 -6.76 0.18
CA MET A 208 -5.78 -6.64 1.53
C MET A 208 -4.36 -7.22 1.66
N GLU A 209 -4.04 -8.28 0.91
CA GLU A 209 -2.67 -8.79 0.79
C GLU A 209 -1.74 -7.71 0.22
N LEU A 210 -2.19 -6.96 -0.80
CA LEU A 210 -1.42 -5.82 -1.34
C LEU A 210 -1.23 -4.74 -0.26
N VAL A 211 -2.30 -4.34 0.43
CA VAL A 211 -2.24 -3.30 1.46
C VAL A 211 -1.26 -3.68 2.56
N ARG A 212 -1.22 -4.95 2.97
CA ARG A 212 -0.24 -5.44 3.95
C ARG A 212 1.20 -5.20 3.48
N LEU A 213 1.53 -5.60 2.25
CA LEU A 213 2.88 -5.41 1.69
C LEU A 213 3.22 -3.92 1.54
N LEU A 214 2.27 -3.12 1.08
CA LEU A 214 2.46 -1.68 0.93
C LEU A 214 2.68 -0.97 2.26
N ARG A 215 2.04 -1.43 3.34
CA ARG A 215 2.28 -0.90 4.70
C ARG A 215 3.71 -1.12 5.15
N ILE A 216 4.29 -2.30 4.86
CA ILE A 216 5.70 -2.59 5.17
C ILE A 216 6.61 -1.66 4.35
N CYS A 217 6.34 -1.50 3.05
CA CYS A 217 7.14 -0.64 2.17
C CYS A 217 7.18 0.85 2.56
N VAL A 218 6.22 1.35 3.33
CA VAL A 218 6.17 2.76 3.77
C VAL A 218 6.67 2.96 5.20
N GLN A 219 7.13 1.90 5.88
CA GLN A 219 7.76 2.03 7.18
C GLN A 219 9.08 2.78 7.06
N VAL A 220 9.40 3.57 8.10
CA VAL A 220 10.67 4.31 8.19
C VAL A 220 11.84 3.34 8.36
N GLU A 221 11.61 2.25 9.09
CA GLU A 221 12.57 1.19 9.37
C GLU A 221 11.91 -0.15 9.05
N ILE A 222 12.67 -1.05 8.42
CA ILE A 222 12.23 -2.40 8.05
C ILE A 222 13.29 -3.40 8.51
N THR A 223 12.82 -4.58 8.92
CA THR A 223 13.70 -5.70 9.34
C THR A 223 14.05 -6.61 8.16
N ASP A 224 15.03 -7.50 8.33
CA ASP A 224 15.32 -8.53 7.32
C ASP A 224 14.12 -9.45 7.06
N ALA A 225 13.29 -9.69 8.08
CA ALA A 225 12.06 -10.46 7.95
C ALA A 225 11.03 -9.71 7.08
N ASP A 226 10.91 -8.39 7.26
CA ASP A 226 10.06 -7.53 6.42
C ASP A 226 10.52 -7.54 4.96
N VAL A 227 11.84 -7.49 4.71
CA VAL A 227 12.41 -7.58 3.37
C VAL A 227 12.07 -8.92 2.71
N GLN A 228 12.12 -10.03 3.45
CA GLN A 228 11.70 -11.33 2.94
C GLN A 228 10.19 -11.40 2.69
N GLU A 229 9.38 -10.85 3.58
CA GLU A 229 7.93 -10.77 3.40
C GLU A 229 7.57 -9.97 2.15
N ILE A 230 8.23 -8.83 1.91
CA ILE A 230 8.09 -8.02 0.70
C ILE A 230 8.46 -8.85 -0.54
N ARG A 231 9.64 -9.50 -0.52
CA ARG A 231 10.16 -10.26 -1.66
C ARG A 231 9.22 -11.39 -2.07
N GLU A 232 8.82 -12.24 -1.13
CA GLU A 232 7.91 -13.34 -1.41
C GLU A 232 6.48 -12.86 -1.66
N GLY A 233 6.05 -11.86 -0.90
CA GLY A 233 4.69 -11.34 -0.92
C GLY A 233 4.30 -10.78 -2.28
N PHE A 234 5.14 -9.93 -2.88
CA PHE A 234 4.84 -9.39 -4.22
C PHE A 234 4.84 -10.46 -5.30
N CYS A 235 5.73 -11.46 -5.21
CA CYS A 235 5.74 -12.61 -6.13
C CYS A 235 4.43 -13.40 -6.03
N LYS A 236 4.00 -13.74 -4.81
CA LYS A 236 2.73 -14.44 -4.57
C LYS A 236 1.54 -13.58 -5.03
N TRP A 237 1.57 -12.28 -4.76
CA TRP A 237 0.49 -11.36 -5.08
C TRP A 237 0.28 -11.23 -6.60
N VAL A 238 1.35 -11.06 -7.39
CA VAL A 238 1.25 -10.93 -8.85
C VAL A 238 0.78 -12.23 -9.50
N GLN A 239 1.25 -13.39 -9.02
CA GLN A 239 0.76 -14.69 -9.50
C GLN A 239 -0.73 -14.88 -9.22
N LYS A 240 -1.20 -14.49 -8.03
CA LYS A 240 -2.64 -14.49 -7.70
C LYS A 240 -3.41 -13.51 -8.57
N PHE A 241 -2.88 -12.31 -8.81
CA PHE A 241 -3.50 -11.29 -9.66
C PHE A 241 -3.72 -11.84 -11.08
N GLU A 242 -2.69 -12.42 -11.70
CA GLU A 242 -2.80 -13.03 -13.03
C GLU A 242 -3.84 -14.16 -13.04
N LYS A 243 -3.85 -15.03 -12.02
CA LYS A 243 -4.88 -16.09 -11.90
C LYS A 243 -6.30 -15.52 -11.75
N TYR A 244 -6.46 -14.41 -11.03
CA TYR A 244 -7.75 -13.81 -10.74
C TYR A 244 -8.32 -13.02 -11.92
N VAL A 245 -7.45 -12.51 -12.80
CA VAL A 245 -7.80 -11.75 -14.01
C VAL A 245 -7.85 -12.64 -15.28
N LEU A 246 -7.12 -13.76 -15.36
CA LEU A 246 -7.08 -14.70 -16.52
C LEU A 246 -7.73 -16.07 -16.28
N LEU A 247 -8.61 -16.17 -15.28
CA LEU A 247 -9.30 -17.36 -14.73
C LEU A 247 -9.07 -18.75 -15.39
N LEU A 248 -8.43 -19.65 -14.62
CA LEU A 248 -8.89 -21.04 -14.44
C LEU A 248 -8.72 -21.50 -12.97
N LEU A 249 -9.60 -22.44 -12.57
CA LEU A 249 -10.05 -22.83 -11.23
C LEU A 249 -9.01 -23.38 -10.22
N LEU A 250 -9.23 -23.11 -8.92
CA LEU A 250 -9.38 -24.06 -7.79
C LEU A 250 -9.04 -23.46 -6.41
N LEU A 251 -9.70 -24.02 -5.40
CA LEU A 251 -10.12 -23.54 -4.07
C LEU A 251 -9.01 -23.44 -2.98
N LEU A 252 -9.31 -22.65 -1.93
CA LEU A 252 -8.60 -22.57 -0.63
C LEU A 252 -9.28 -23.46 0.43
N PRO A 253 -8.55 -23.88 1.48
CA PRO A 253 -9.16 -23.94 2.82
C PRO A 253 -8.26 -23.42 3.97
N TYR A 254 -8.90 -22.74 4.94
CA TYR A 254 -8.39 -22.34 6.26
C TYR A 254 -8.17 -23.53 7.21
N LYS A 255 -7.34 -23.37 8.25
CA LYS A 255 -7.51 -24.07 9.55
C LYS A 255 -6.95 -23.26 10.72
N ASN A 256 -7.79 -23.01 11.72
CA ASN A 256 -7.46 -22.49 13.05
C ASN A 256 -7.09 -23.64 14.02
N GLN A 257 -6.29 -23.34 15.04
CA GLN A 257 -6.11 -24.19 16.24
C GLN A 257 -6.20 -23.33 17.51
N PRO A 258 -6.98 -23.69 18.55
CA PRO A 258 -6.98 -23.02 19.84
C PRO A 258 -6.42 -23.91 20.96
N LYS A 259 -5.56 -23.34 21.83
CA LYS A 259 -5.54 -23.48 23.31
C LYS A 259 -4.20 -22.99 23.89
N ARG A 260 -4.20 -21.85 24.60
CA ARG A 260 -3.09 -21.41 25.48
C ARG A 260 -3.69 -20.73 26.73
N LYS A 261 -3.04 -20.88 27.89
CA LYS A 261 -3.44 -20.29 29.18
C LYS A 261 -3.26 -18.75 29.15
N PRO A 262 -4.08 -17.97 29.88
CA PRO A 262 -4.04 -16.52 29.81
C PRO A 262 -2.76 -15.95 30.42
N GLU A 263 -2.08 -15.16 29.61
CA GLU A 263 -0.96 -14.27 29.95
C GLU A 263 -1.57 -12.87 30.07
N PHE A 264 -1.18 -12.08 31.07
CA PHE A 264 -1.63 -10.69 31.17
C PHE A 264 -0.89 -9.89 30.10
N VAL A 265 -1.58 -9.56 29.01
CA VAL A 265 -1.03 -8.80 27.88
C VAL A 265 -1.51 -7.36 27.97
N ARG A 266 -0.58 -6.42 27.74
CA ARG A 266 -0.88 -5.00 27.56
C ARG A 266 -2.00 -4.85 26.53
N LYS A 267 -3.11 -4.23 26.93
CA LYS A 267 -4.33 -4.13 26.13
C LYS A 267 -4.50 -2.71 25.61
N GLU A 268 -4.69 -2.60 24.30
CA GLU A 268 -4.97 -1.33 23.63
C GLU A 268 -6.43 -0.93 23.86
N TYR A 269 -6.63 0.34 24.23
CA TYR A 269 -7.94 0.95 24.39
C TYR A 269 -8.08 2.12 23.42
N PHE A 270 -9.28 2.29 22.87
CA PHE A 270 -9.60 3.43 22.01
C PHE A 270 -10.71 4.22 22.67
N GLY A 271 -10.59 5.55 22.64
CA GLY A 271 -11.57 6.45 23.20
C GLY A 271 -11.47 7.83 22.61
N GLN A 272 -12.46 8.66 22.91
CA GLN A 272 -12.49 10.06 22.53
C GLN A 272 -11.97 10.91 23.68
N LEU A 273 -10.86 11.61 23.45
CA LEU A 273 -10.37 12.63 24.35
C LEU A 273 -11.39 13.79 24.40
N GLN A 274 -11.91 14.06 25.59
CA GLN A 274 -12.89 15.13 25.84
C GLN A 274 -12.20 16.39 26.34
N TYR A 275 -11.34 16.23 27.34
CA TYR A 275 -10.69 17.34 28.03
C TYR A 275 -9.26 16.95 28.42
N ILE A 276 -8.35 17.93 28.38
CA ILE A 276 -7.04 17.84 29.02
C ILE A 276 -7.08 18.74 30.25
N TYR A 277 -6.82 18.18 31.42
CA TYR A 277 -6.66 18.92 32.66
C TYR A 277 -5.18 19.21 32.89
N ILE A 278 -4.87 20.47 33.12
CA ILE A 278 -3.53 20.91 33.53
C ILE A 278 -3.66 21.27 35.01
N LEU A 279 -3.06 20.46 35.88
CA LEU A 279 -3.15 20.62 37.32
C LEU A 279 -1.78 21.02 37.89
N PRO A 280 -1.53 22.32 38.09
CA PRO A 280 -0.33 22.76 38.79
C PRO A 280 -0.45 22.40 40.27
N LEU A 281 0.41 21.51 40.74
CA LEU A 281 0.51 21.13 42.15
C LEU A 281 1.67 21.86 42.82
N PRO A 282 1.45 22.53 43.95
CA PRO A 282 2.55 23.09 44.75
C PRO A 282 3.41 21.96 45.33
N ALA A 283 4.57 22.29 45.90
CA ALA A 283 5.33 21.33 46.69
C ALA A 283 4.46 20.84 47.85
N LEU A 284 4.35 19.51 48.01
CA LEU A 284 3.54 18.89 49.05
C LEU A 284 4.43 17.99 49.91
N PRO A 285 5.18 18.56 50.89
CA PRO A 285 6.15 17.83 51.70
C PRO A 285 5.57 16.67 52.52
N LYS A 286 4.25 16.66 52.73
CA LYS A 286 3.51 15.57 53.40
C LYS A 286 3.46 14.29 52.56
N TYR A 287 3.71 14.38 51.26
CA TYR A 287 3.82 13.26 50.31
C TYR A 287 5.25 13.19 49.76
N LYS A 288 5.58 12.17 48.97
CA LYS A 288 6.89 12.05 48.28
C LYS A 288 7.13 13.13 47.20
N GLN A 289 6.33 14.20 47.17
CA GLN A 289 6.42 15.30 46.20
C GLN A 289 7.02 16.54 46.87
N ARG A 290 8.36 16.63 46.85
CA ARG A 290 9.11 17.71 47.52
C ARG A 290 9.18 19.01 46.73
N GLU A 291 8.89 18.97 45.43
CA GLU A 291 8.92 20.12 44.52
C GLU A 291 7.55 20.35 43.87
N PRO A 292 7.24 21.57 43.40
CA PRO A 292 6.05 21.82 42.60
C PRO A 292 6.11 21.01 41.29
N GLN A 293 4.99 20.41 40.89
CA GLN A 293 4.88 19.66 39.63
C GLN A 293 3.57 19.95 38.92
N THR A 294 3.55 19.85 37.59
CA THR A 294 2.31 19.97 36.82
C THR A 294 1.86 18.58 36.38
N LEU A 295 0.69 18.14 36.84
CA LEU A 295 0.06 16.92 36.33
C LEU A 295 -0.75 17.24 35.08
N LEU A 296 -0.57 16.43 34.05
CA LEU A 296 -1.37 16.48 32.83
C LEU A 296 -2.26 15.24 32.80
N LEU A 297 -3.58 15.45 32.90
CA LEU A 297 -4.56 14.37 32.88
C LEU A 297 -5.46 14.50 31.66
N ALA A 298 -5.91 13.37 31.12
CA ALA A 298 -6.82 13.28 29.99
C ALA A 298 -8.14 12.66 30.43
N CYS A 299 -9.26 13.35 30.19
CA CYS A 299 -10.59 12.74 30.28
C CYS A 299 -10.90 12.07 28.94
N VAL A 300 -10.97 10.74 28.92
CA VAL A 300 -11.21 9.93 27.72
C VAL A 300 -12.50 9.15 27.87
N THR A 301 -13.39 9.24 26.89
CA THR A 301 -14.59 8.39 26.83
C THR A 301 -14.29 7.17 25.97
N ASP A 302 -14.41 5.97 26.54
CA ASP A 302 -14.04 4.73 25.83
C ASP A 302 -14.96 4.43 24.64
N CYS A 303 -14.45 3.73 23.63
CA CYS A 303 -15.28 3.14 22.58
C CYS A 303 -15.86 1.81 23.06
N ALA A 304 -17.19 1.71 23.14
CA ALA A 304 -17.86 0.50 23.60
C ALA A 304 -17.98 -0.54 22.47
N GLY A 305 -17.80 -1.82 22.81
CA GLY A 305 -18.09 -2.94 21.90
C GLY A 305 -17.12 -3.08 20.71
N LEU A 306 -15.83 -2.83 20.95
CA LEU A 306 -14.78 -3.01 19.95
C LEU A 306 -14.71 -4.47 19.45
N SER A 307 -14.66 -4.64 18.13
CA SER A 307 -14.45 -5.93 17.50
C SER A 307 -13.01 -6.42 17.67
N GLN A 308 -12.81 -7.73 17.50
CA GLN A 308 -11.47 -8.27 17.26
C GLN A 308 -10.86 -7.63 15.99
N PRO A 309 -9.53 -7.46 15.93
CA PRO A 309 -8.85 -6.93 14.75
C PRO A 309 -9.03 -7.88 13.57
N ASN A 310 -9.22 -7.31 12.37
CA ASN A 310 -9.20 -8.10 11.14
C ASN A 310 -7.76 -8.44 10.71
N SER A 311 -7.59 -9.10 9.57
CA SER A 311 -6.28 -9.51 9.00
C SER A 311 -5.29 -8.37 8.73
N VAL A 312 -5.73 -7.13 8.89
CA VAL A 312 -5.01 -5.88 8.62
C VAL A 312 -4.96 -5.00 9.87
N GLY A 313 -5.34 -5.54 11.03
CA GLY A 313 -5.33 -4.85 12.32
C GLY A 313 -6.50 -3.89 12.56
N VAL A 314 -7.42 -3.70 11.60
CA VAL A 314 -8.54 -2.75 11.73
C VAL A 314 -9.61 -3.32 12.67
N ARG A 315 -10.05 -2.51 13.64
CA ARG A 315 -11.13 -2.81 14.58
C ARG A 315 -12.37 -1.95 14.29
N TYR A 316 -13.55 -2.46 14.66
CA TYR A 316 -14.84 -1.81 14.40
C TYR A 316 -15.61 -1.62 15.70
N HIS A 317 -16.42 -0.57 15.80
CA HIS A 317 -17.42 -0.41 16.85
C HIS A 317 -18.69 0.23 16.29
N SER A 318 -19.80 0.15 17.03
CA SER A 318 -21.11 0.63 16.58
C SER A 318 -21.34 2.14 16.76
N GLY A 319 -20.27 2.93 16.95
CA GLY A 319 -20.37 4.36 17.30
C GLY A 319 -20.79 4.65 18.75
N LYS A 320 -21.12 3.62 19.56
CA LYS A 320 -21.47 3.80 20.97
C LYS A 320 -20.22 4.12 21.80
N MET A 321 -20.34 5.17 22.61
CA MET A 321 -19.32 5.55 23.58
C MET A 321 -19.67 4.92 24.94
N GLY A 322 -18.65 4.47 25.64
CA GLY A 322 -18.72 3.90 26.97
C GLY A 322 -18.58 4.97 28.05
N THR A 323 -17.99 4.57 29.18
CA THR A 323 -17.76 5.46 30.32
C THR A 323 -16.59 6.40 30.07
N SER A 324 -16.68 7.62 30.59
CA SER A 324 -15.54 8.54 30.66
C SER A 324 -14.65 8.19 31.85
N GLN A 325 -13.34 8.16 31.60
CA GLN A 325 -12.31 7.90 32.60
C GLN A 325 -11.27 9.02 32.55
N VAL A 326 -10.65 9.33 33.69
CA VAL A 326 -9.52 10.26 33.75
C VAL A 326 -8.25 9.43 33.86
N ILE A 327 -7.37 9.58 32.87
CA ILE A 327 -6.09 8.87 32.78
C ILE A 327 -4.93 9.88 32.77
N ASP A 328 -3.72 9.42 33.03
CA ASP A 328 -2.52 10.24 32.77
C ASP A 328 -2.43 10.57 31.27
N LEU A 329 -2.19 11.83 30.92
CA LEU A 329 -2.06 12.25 29.52
C LEU A 329 -0.93 11.48 28.80
N ALA A 330 0.13 11.08 29.51
CA ALA A 330 1.21 10.26 28.96
C ALA A 330 0.75 8.85 28.53
N SER A 331 -0.41 8.38 28.99
CA SER A 331 -1.03 7.12 28.54
C SER A 331 -1.72 7.25 27.17
N VAL A 332 -1.90 8.48 26.66
CA VAL A 332 -2.44 8.72 25.32
C VAL A 332 -1.30 8.63 24.30
N GLU A 333 -1.19 7.48 23.64
CA GLU A 333 -0.08 7.20 22.73
C GLU A 333 -0.19 7.93 21.38
N CYS A 334 -1.39 8.03 20.80
CA CYS A 334 -1.58 8.58 19.46
C CYS A 334 -3.00 9.07 19.18
N VAL A 335 -3.14 9.82 18.08
CA VAL A 335 -4.45 10.09 17.46
C VAL A 335 -4.71 9.09 16.34
N ILE A 336 -5.95 8.62 16.27
CA ILE A 336 -6.40 7.64 15.27
C ILE A 336 -7.39 8.27 14.28
N GLY A 337 -7.42 7.72 13.07
CA GLY A 337 -8.46 7.98 12.08
C GLY A 337 -9.71 7.16 12.34
N ARG A 338 -10.87 7.65 11.88
CA ARG A 338 -12.12 6.88 11.89
C ARG A 338 -12.77 6.93 10.51
N VAL A 339 -13.33 5.81 10.08
CA VAL A 339 -14.11 5.71 8.84
C VAL A 339 -15.46 5.06 9.16
N GLU A 340 -16.54 5.82 9.02
CA GLU A 340 -17.89 5.29 9.19
C GLU A 340 -18.40 4.68 7.88
N ASP A 341 -18.76 3.40 7.90
CA ASP A 341 -19.33 2.69 6.75
C ASP A 341 -20.42 1.71 7.22
N ARG A 342 -21.60 1.80 6.61
CA ARG A 342 -22.78 0.93 6.91
C ARG A 342 -23.13 0.82 8.41
N GLY A 343 -23.11 1.94 9.14
CA GLY A 343 -23.48 1.98 10.57
C GLY A 343 -22.44 1.35 11.50
N GLN A 344 -21.21 1.16 11.02
CA GLN A 344 -20.06 0.75 11.80
C GLN A 344 -18.93 1.77 11.63
N VAL A 345 -18.20 2.03 12.70
CA VAL A 345 -17.04 2.93 12.69
C VAL A 345 -15.77 2.08 12.76
N ALA A 346 -14.96 2.14 11.72
CA ALA A 346 -13.66 1.50 11.65
C ALA A 346 -12.59 2.43 12.24
N ILE A 347 -11.70 1.86 13.06
CA ILE A 347 -10.56 2.55 13.65
C ILE A 347 -9.32 2.35 12.80
N ILE A 348 -8.71 3.46 12.39
CA ILE A 348 -7.49 3.50 11.60
C ILE A 348 -6.36 4.00 12.49
N ASP A 349 -5.51 3.07 12.90
CA ASP A 349 -4.28 3.38 13.64
C ASP A 349 -3.07 3.34 12.70
N ARG A 350 -2.19 4.32 12.85
CA ARG A 350 -0.93 4.50 12.08
C ARG A 350 0.32 4.28 12.94
N SER A 351 0.14 3.95 14.20
CA SER A 351 1.20 3.86 15.20
C SER A 351 1.90 2.50 15.07
N ASN A 352 3.22 2.51 14.93
CA ASN A 352 4.06 1.30 14.95
C ASN A 352 4.48 0.96 16.39
N GLU A 353 5.01 -0.24 16.64
CA GLU A 353 5.44 -0.69 17.98
C GLU A 353 6.43 0.29 18.67
N PHE A 354 7.18 1.08 17.89
CA PHE A 354 8.14 2.07 18.38
C PHE A 354 7.55 3.46 18.70
N SER A 355 6.30 3.73 18.31
CA SER A 355 5.60 4.99 18.65
C SER A 355 4.82 4.91 19.96
N ARG A 356 4.87 3.75 20.64
CA ARG A 356 4.14 3.49 21.88
C ARG A 356 4.98 3.89 23.08
N VAL A 357 4.41 4.72 23.96
CA VAL A 357 5.07 5.13 25.21
C VAL A 357 5.24 3.90 26.09
N ILE A 358 6.47 3.46 26.34
CA ILE A 358 6.73 2.43 27.35
C ILE A 358 6.66 3.13 28.71
N ILE A 359 5.57 2.90 29.45
CA ILE A 359 5.52 3.24 30.87
C ILE A 359 6.42 2.21 31.55
N PRO A 360 7.53 2.60 32.19
CA PRO A 360 8.32 1.67 32.98
C PRO A 360 7.42 1.04 34.03
N GLU A 361 7.51 -0.28 34.23
CA GLU A 361 6.94 -0.88 35.43
C GLU A 361 7.68 -0.26 36.62
N ASP A 362 6.94 0.33 37.56
CA ASP A 362 7.54 0.81 38.80
C ASP A 362 8.17 -0.42 39.49
N ASP A 363 9.50 -0.48 39.48
CA ASP A 363 10.26 -1.44 40.29
C ASP A 363 9.89 -1.19 41.76
N GLU A 364 9.16 -2.14 42.39
CA GLU A 364 8.98 -2.20 43.85
C GLU A 364 10.28 -2.54 44.58
#